data_AF-A0A8S3DXE8-F1
#
_entry.id   AF-A0A8S3DXE8-F1
#
_cell.length_a   1.000
_cell.length_b   1.000
_cell.length_c   1.000
_cell.angle_alpha   90.00
_cell.angle_beta   90.00
_cell.angle_gamma   90.00
#
_symmetry.space_group_name_H-M   'P 1'
#
loop_
_entity.id
_entity.type
_entity.pdbx_description
1 polymer ?
#
loop_
_entity_poly.entity_id
_entity_poly.type
_entity_poly.pdbx_seq_one_letter_code
_entity_poly.pdbx_strand_id
1 'polypeptide(L)'
;MSSTSTREIKAVPAFPWLGIDIGGTLVKLVYFELLDLTEDEIRTEGEILMNIRHYLTSNRAYGQDGVRDHGLELTNIQLGGRRGNLHFIRFPTSRMPNFIDLCSMRNLHTLTFEIYATGGGAYKFEKDIVEKLKINWCKCDELDTLIQGLSYLSKLN
;
A
#
# COMPACT_ATOMS: atom_id res chain seq x y z
N MET A 1 -37.69 -11.08 20.73
CA MET A 1 -36.53 -10.44 21.38
C MET A 1 -35.36 -10.56 20.44
N SER A 2 -34.84 -9.41 20.01
CA SER A 2 -33.83 -9.27 18.96
C SER A 2 -32.50 -9.88 19.40
N SER A 3 -31.97 -10.82 18.61
CA SER A 3 -30.58 -11.28 18.72
C SER A 3 -29.67 -10.20 18.14
N THR A 4 -29.10 -9.40 19.02
CA THR A 4 -28.10 -8.39 18.69
C THR A 4 -26.89 -9.10 18.07
N SER A 5 -26.75 -8.99 16.75
CA SER A 5 -25.52 -9.35 16.03
C SER A 5 -24.40 -8.44 16.54
N THR A 6 -23.50 -9.00 17.35
CA THR A 6 -22.24 -8.36 17.72
C THR A 6 -21.45 -8.18 16.41
N ARG A 7 -21.44 -6.96 15.87
CA ARG A 7 -20.53 -6.60 14.77
C ARG A 7 -19.12 -6.83 15.29
N GLU A 8 -18.43 -7.83 14.73
CA GLU A 8 -16.98 -7.95 14.89
C GLU A 8 -16.36 -6.62 14.46
N ILE A 9 -15.80 -5.88 15.41
CA ILE A 9 -14.98 -4.72 15.11
C ILE A 9 -13.70 -5.31 14.52
N LYS A 10 -13.63 -5.40 13.18
CA LYS A 10 -12.36 -5.68 12.50
C LYS A 10 -11.39 -4.61 12.96
N ALA A 11 -10.31 -5.05 13.62
CA ALA A 11 -9.22 -4.16 14.00
C ALA A 11 -8.74 -3.41 12.75
N VAL A 12 -8.54 -2.10 12.89
CA VAL A 12 -7.99 -1.28 11.81
C VAL A 12 -6.58 -1.80 11.52
N PRO A 13 -6.24 -2.13 10.25
CA PRO A 13 -4.92 -2.67 9.93
C PRO A 13 -3.82 -1.69 10.32
N ALA A 14 -2.70 -2.22 10.82
CA ALA A 14 -1.53 -1.42 11.15
C ALA A 14 -1.00 -0.69 9.91
N PHE A 15 -0.45 0.51 10.12
CA PHE A 15 0.13 1.30 9.06
C PHE A 15 1.52 0.81 8.67
N PRO A 16 2.00 1.13 7.45
CA PRO A 16 1.34 1.84 6.36
C PRO A 16 0.23 1.04 5.66
N TRP A 17 -0.74 1.72 5.03
CA TRP A 17 -1.72 1.08 4.14
C TRP A 17 -1.27 1.16 2.69
N LEU A 18 -1.05 -0.02 2.10
CA LEU A 18 -0.49 -0.18 0.76
C LEU A 18 -1.27 -1.24 -0.02
N GLY A 19 -1.56 -0.93 -1.28
CA GLY A 19 -2.10 -1.87 -2.26
C GLY A 19 -1.26 -1.88 -3.52
N ILE A 20 -0.99 -3.05 -4.08
CA ILE A 20 -0.13 -3.21 -5.27
C ILE A 20 -0.81 -4.10 -6.33
N ASP A 21 -0.87 -3.62 -7.57
CA ASP A 21 -1.24 -4.41 -8.75
C ASP A 21 0.01 -4.65 -9.59
N ILE A 22 0.41 -5.92 -9.72
CA ILE A 22 1.58 -6.33 -10.49
C ILE A 22 1.10 -6.96 -11.81
N GLY A 23 0.85 -6.11 -12.79
CA GLY A 23 0.49 -6.53 -14.15
C GLY A 23 1.70 -7.05 -14.95
N GLY A 24 1.44 -7.49 -16.19
CA GLY A 24 2.50 -8.01 -17.06
C GLY A 24 3.55 -6.98 -17.49
N THR A 25 3.17 -5.71 -17.60
CA THR A 25 4.04 -4.62 -18.06
C THR A 25 4.29 -3.56 -16.99
N LEU A 26 3.25 -3.20 -16.22
CA LEU A 26 3.30 -2.15 -15.22
C LEU A 26 2.87 -2.68 -13.86
N VAL A 27 3.63 -2.26 -12.85
CA VAL A 27 3.24 -2.28 -11.45
C VAL A 27 2.55 -0.97 -11.12
N LYS A 28 1.45 -1.04 -10.36
CA LYS A 28 0.78 0.11 -9.78
C LYS A 28 0.78 -0.07 -8.27
N LEU A 29 1.16 0.96 -7.55
CA LEU A 29 1.20 1.02 -6.10
C LEU A 29 0.33 2.19 -5.65
N VAL A 30 -0.57 1.89 -4.73
CA VAL A 30 -1.43 2.88 -4.06
C VAL A 30 -0.99 2.97 -2.61
N TYR A 31 -0.74 4.20 -2.14
CA TYR A 31 -0.30 4.48 -0.78
C TYR A 31 -1.20 5.51 -0.12
N PHE A 32 -1.72 5.18 1.05
CA PHE A 32 -2.47 6.13 1.88
C PHE A 32 -1.56 6.78 2.91
N GLU A 33 -1.31 8.07 2.74
CA GLU A 33 -0.55 8.92 3.66
C GLU A 33 -1.49 9.54 4.70
N LEU A 34 -1.28 9.22 5.98
CA LEU A 34 -2.07 9.79 7.06
C LEU A 34 -1.76 11.26 7.32
N LEU A 35 -2.81 12.03 7.60
CA LEU A 35 -2.72 13.44 8.01
C LEU A 35 -3.18 13.66 9.47
N ASP A 36 -3.56 12.59 10.16
CA ASP A 36 -4.17 12.63 11.49
C ASP A 36 -3.52 11.65 12.49
N LEU A 37 -2.20 11.44 12.37
CA LEU A 37 -1.44 10.67 13.36
C LEU A 37 -1.53 11.32 14.74
N THR A 38 -1.81 10.51 15.75
CA THR A 38 -1.77 10.91 17.17
C THR A 38 -0.32 11.00 17.68
N GLU A 39 -0.09 11.70 18.79
CA GLU A 39 1.25 11.82 19.39
C GLU A 39 1.87 10.45 19.73
N ASP A 40 1.06 9.52 20.25
CA ASP A 40 1.51 8.17 20.56
C ASP A 40 1.91 7.40 19.29
N GLU A 41 1.12 7.48 18.22
CA GLU A 41 1.45 6.87 16.92
C GLU A 41 2.70 7.49 16.29
N ILE A 42 2.91 8.80 16.44
CA ILE A 42 4.14 9.46 15.99
C ILE A 42 5.34 8.93 16.78
N ARG A 43 5.18 8.73 18.09
CA ARG A 43 6.26 8.19 18.93
C ARG A 43 6.60 6.74 18.58
N THR A 44 5.61 5.91 18.26
CA THR A 44 5.83 4.48 17.99
C THR A 44 6.17 4.18 16.54
N GLU A 45 5.48 4.81 15.58
CA GLU A 45 5.54 4.53 14.15
C GLU A 45 6.09 5.69 13.31
N GLY A 46 6.36 6.86 13.91
CA GLY A 46 6.67 8.08 13.16
C GLY A 46 7.92 7.98 12.29
N GLU A 47 9.00 7.39 12.81
CA GLU A 47 10.25 7.22 12.05
C GLU A 47 10.02 6.35 10.80
N ILE A 48 9.25 5.28 10.96
CA ILE A 48 9.06 4.32 9.88
C ILE A 48 8.06 4.80 8.83
N LEU A 49 6.98 5.46 9.26
CA LEU A 49 6.06 6.14 8.36
C LEU A 49 6.74 7.28 7.62
N MET A 50 7.65 8.01 8.27
CA MET A 50 8.44 9.05 7.62
C MET A 50 9.40 8.47 6.56
N ASN A 51 10.06 7.35 6.86
CA ASN A 51 10.94 6.67 5.91
C ASN A 51 10.17 6.14 4.68
N ILE A 52 9.02 5.49 4.91
CA ILE A 52 8.15 5.00 3.84
C ILE A 52 7.60 6.16 3.03
N ARG A 53 7.09 7.21 3.67
CA ARG A 53 6.60 8.41 2.99
C ARG A 53 7.69 9.03 2.16
N HIS A 54 8.88 9.27 2.73
CA HIS A 54 10.01 9.86 2.02
C HIS A 54 10.39 9.00 0.81
N TYR A 55 10.39 7.67 0.97
CA TYR A 55 10.60 6.75 -0.14
C TYR A 55 9.51 6.91 -1.20
N LEU A 56 8.26 6.58 -0.88
CA LEU A 56 7.17 6.51 -1.86
C LEU A 56 6.87 7.86 -2.54
N THR A 57 7.06 8.98 -1.83
CA THR A 57 6.73 10.31 -2.33
C THR A 57 7.93 11.08 -2.89
N SER A 58 9.17 10.64 -2.64
CA SER A 58 10.33 11.22 -3.32
C SER A 58 10.52 10.57 -4.69
N ASN A 59 10.74 11.40 -5.72
CA ASN A 59 10.98 10.97 -7.11
C ASN A 59 12.26 10.12 -7.30
N ARG A 60 12.90 9.65 -6.22
CA ARG A 60 14.14 8.87 -6.23
C ARG A 60 13.93 7.40 -5.90
N ALA A 61 12.79 7.02 -5.30
CA ALA A 61 12.58 5.66 -4.80
C ALA A 61 12.50 4.59 -5.88
N TYR A 62 12.12 4.95 -7.11
CA TYR A 62 11.88 3.97 -8.17
C TYR A 62 12.95 4.00 -9.27
N GLY A 63 14.10 4.63 -9.01
CA GLY A 63 15.11 4.93 -10.02
C GLY A 63 14.61 5.99 -11.01
N GLN A 64 15.03 5.89 -12.28
CA GLN A 64 14.52 6.76 -13.36
C GLN A 64 13.14 6.35 -13.87
N ASP A 65 12.65 5.15 -13.51
CA ASP A 65 11.55 4.50 -14.22
C ASP A 65 10.22 4.52 -13.47
N GLY A 66 10.19 4.80 -12.18
CA GLY A 66 8.93 4.95 -11.47
C GLY A 66 8.47 6.39 -11.38
N VAL A 67 7.15 6.53 -11.49
CA VAL A 67 6.47 7.80 -11.63
C VAL A 67 5.36 7.85 -10.59
N ARG A 68 5.37 8.91 -9.77
CA ARG A 68 4.21 9.30 -8.98
C ARG A 68 3.31 10.17 -9.84
N ASP A 69 2.10 9.72 -10.10
CA ASP A 69 1.14 10.46 -10.93
C ASP A 69 0.43 11.52 -10.07
N HIS A 70 1.14 12.63 -9.80
CA HIS A 70 0.67 13.73 -8.94
C HIS A 70 -0.72 14.26 -9.29
N GLY A 71 -1.08 14.28 -10.59
CA GLY A 71 -2.39 14.74 -11.04
C GLY A 71 -3.56 13.82 -10.65
N LEU A 72 -3.28 12.63 -10.11
CA LEU A 72 -4.27 11.67 -9.64
C LEU A 72 -4.38 11.62 -8.11
N GLU A 73 -3.58 12.41 -7.39
CA GLU A 73 -3.59 12.43 -5.93
C GLU A 73 -4.98 12.81 -5.39
N LEU A 74 -5.55 11.97 -4.52
CA LEU A 74 -6.80 12.28 -3.82
C LEU A 74 -6.46 12.84 -2.44
N THR A 75 -6.65 14.13 -2.26
CA THR A 75 -6.25 14.83 -1.03
C THR A 75 -7.36 14.87 0.01
N ASN A 76 -7.02 14.73 1.29
CA ASN A 76 -7.91 14.91 2.43
C ASN A 76 -9.17 14.02 2.39
N ILE A 77 -9.01 12.75 1.98
CA ILE A 77 -10.09 11.75 1.96
C ILE A 77 -10.22 11.02 3.30
N GLN A 78 -11.39 10.44 3.54
CA GLN A 78 -11.65 9.53 4.66
C GLN A 78 -11.55 8.08 4.19
N LEU A 79 -10.66 7.31 4.81
CA LEU A 79 -10.49 5.88 4.56
C LEU A 79 -10.33 5.16 5.90
N GLY A 80 -11.13 4.12 6.17
CA GLY A 80 -11.02 3.35 7.41
C GLY A 80 -11.19 4.18 8.70
N GLY A 81 -11.91 5.31 8.64
CA GLY A 81 -12.06 6.25 9.76
C GLY A 81 -10.86 7.18 10.00
N ARG A 82 -9.91 7.21 9.07
CA ARG A 82 -8.71 8.06 9.11
C ARG A 82 -8.70 9.03 7.94
N ARG A 83 -8.11 10.20 8.18
CA ARG A 83 -7.97 11.27 7.19
C ARG A 83 -6.57 11.25 6.58
N GLY A 84 -6.51 11.27 5.26
CA GLY A 84 -5.23 11.15 4.55
C GLY A 84 -5.28 11.53 3.08
N ASN A 85 -4.15 11.37 2.42
CA ASN A 85 -3.99 11.52 0.97
C ASN A 85 -3.74 10.16 0.33
N LEU A 86 -4.36 9.91 -0.82
CA LEU A 86 -4.13 8.70 -1.61
C LEU A 86 -3.21 9.00 -2.78
N HIS A 87 -2.04 8.35 -2.78
CA HIS A 87 -1.00 8.50 -3.79
C HIS A 87 -1.03 7.35 -4.79
N PHE A 88 -0.86 7.68 -6.07
CA PHE A 88 -0.77 6.72 -7.16
C PHE A 88 0.62 6.72 -7.76
N ILE A 89 1.21 5.52 -7.83
CA ILE A 89 2.60 5.34 -8.23
C ILE A 89 2.67 4.15 -9.17
N ARG A 90 3.52 4.22 -10.19
CA ARG A 90 3.71 3.12 -11.14
C ARG A 90 5.15 2.99 -11.57
N PHE A 91 5.55 1.78 -11.93
CA PHE A 91 6.85 1.50 -12.52
C PHE A 91 6.79 0.22 -13.38
N PRO A 92 7.76 -0.01 -14.29
CA PRO A 92 7.76 -1.21 -15.13
C PRO A 92 7.88 -2.49 -14.29
N THR A 93 7.10 -3.53 -14.61
CA THR A 93 7.17 -4.84 -13.93
C THR A 93 8.57 -5.45 -13.98
N SER A 94 9.34 -5.17 -15.03
CA SER A 94 10.75 -5.57 -15.15
C SER A 94 11.65 -5.02 -14.03
N ARG A 95 11.21 -3.98 -13.31
CA ARG A 95 11.92 -3.38 -12.16
C ARG A 95 11.50 -3.96 -10.81
N MET A 96 10.58 -4.93 -10.76
CA MET A 96 10.20 -5.60 -9.49
C MET A 96 11.40 -6.17 -8.71
N PRO A 97 12.41 -6.81 -9.33
CA PRO A 97 13.59 -7.26 -8.58
C PRO A 97 14.31 -6.11 -7.86
N ASN A 98 14.54 -5.00 -8.56
CA ASN A 98 15.16 -3.80 -7.98
C ASN A 98 14.31 -3.21 -6.84
N PHE A 99 12.99 -3.22 -6.99
CA PHE A 99 12.07 -2.75 -5.95
C PHE A 99 12.16 -3.62 -4.69
N ILE A 100 12.18 -4.95 -4.84
CA ILE A 100 12.30 -5.88 -3.70
C ILE A 100 13.65 -5.69 -3.00
N ASP A 101 14.75 -5.60 -3.75
CA ASP A 101 16.08 -5.38 -3.17
C ASP A 101 16.15 -4.06 -2.41
N LEU A 102 15.52 -3.00 -2.95
CA LEU A 102 15.48 -1.69 -2.32
C LEU A 102 14.65 -1.70 -1.03
N CYS A 103 13.50 -2.38 -1.01
CA CYS A 103 12.69 -2.60 0.19
C CYS A 103 13.50 -3.34 1.27
N SER A 104 14.29 -4.35 0.87
CA SER A 104 15.16 -5.09 1.78
C SER A 104 16.25 -4.20 2.37
N MET A 105 16.94 -3.41 1.54
CA MET A 105 17.98 -2.44 1.95
C MET A 105 17.48 -1.33 2.87
N ARG A 106 16.19 -0.98 2.79
CA ARG A 106 15.55 0.05 3.65
C ARG A 106 14.96 -0.52 4.93
N ASN A 107 15.25 -1.78 5.24
CA ASN A 107 14.74 -2.48 6.41
C ASN A 107 13.22 -2.50 6.48
N LEU A 108 12.52 -2.50 5.34
CA LEU A 108 11.05 -2.67 5.36
C LEU A 108 10.62 -4.06 5.85
N HIS A 109 11.56 -4.96 6.13
CA HIS A 109 11.32 -6.26 6.73
C HIS A 109 11.12 -6.23 8.25
N THR A 110 11.43 -5.12 8.92
CA THR A 110 11.19 -4.96 10.37
C THR A 110 9.75 -4.57 10.67
N LEU A 111 8.92 -4.50 9.65
CA LEU A 111 7.60 -3.94 9.69
C LEU A 111 6.53 -5.02 9.61
N THR A 112 5.63 -5.04 10.59
CA THR A 112 4.52 -5.99 10.66
C THR A 112 3.26 -5.44 9.97
N PHE A 113 3.39 -4.87 8.77
CA PHE A 113 2.22 -4.48 7.97
C PHE A 113 1.92 -5.49 6.86
N GLU A 114 0.67 -5.48 6.44
CA GLU A 114 0.15 -6.30 5.36
C GLU A 114 0.25 -5.54 4.03
N ILE A 115 0.69 -6.22 2.98
CA ILE A 115 0.56 -5.70 1.61
C ILE A 115 -0.48 -6.53 0.87
N TYR A 116 -1.51 -5.84 0.40
CA TYR A 116 -2.55 -6.43 -0.43
C TYR A 116 -2.11 -6.32 -1.90
N ALA A 117 -1.98 -7.48 -2.55
CA ALA A 117 -1.38 -7.60 -3.86
C ALA A 117 -2.29 -8.31 -4.85
N THR A 118 -2.39 -7.77 -6.06
CA THR A 118 -3.18 -8.36 -7.14
C THR A 118 -2.41 -8.38 -8.47
N GLY A 119 -3.06 -8.87 -9.51
CA GLY A 119 -2.45 -9.13 -10.82
C GLY A 119 -1.64 -10.42 -10.84
N GLY A 120 -1.36 -10.93 -12.04
CA GLY A 120 -0.58 -12.18 -12.20
C GLY A 120 0.81 -12.14 -11.54
N GLY A 121 1.40 -10.96 -11.39
CA GLY A 121 2.66 -10.76 -10.70
C GLY A 121 2.60 -10.96 -9.18
N ALA A 122 1.42 -10.85 -8.55
CA ALA A 122 1.27 -11.13 -7.12
C ALA A 122 1.60 -12.59 -6.77
N TYR A 123 1.39 -13.51 -7.71
CA TYR A 123 1.82 -14.91 -7.61
C TYR A 123 3.26 -15.09 -8.06
N LYS A 124 3.67 -14.44 -9.15
CA LYS A 124 5.01 -14.58 -9.74
C LYS A 124 6.13 -14.18 -8.76
N PHE A 125 5.95 -13.09 -8.02
CA PHE A 125 7.00 -12.52 -7.15
C PHE A 125 6.83 -12.86 -5.67
N GLU A 126 5.79 -13.62 -5.30
CA GLU A 126 5.49 -13.96 -3.90
C GLU A 126 6.69 -14.56 -3.17
N LYS A 127 7.35 -15.54 -3.79
CA LYS A 127 8.49 -16.22 -3.17
C LYS A 127 9.61 -15.25 -2.79
N ASP A 128 10.03 -14.41 -3.74
CA ASP A 128 11.10 -13.43 -3.52
C ASP A 128 10.73 -12.42 -2.42
N ILE A 129 9.45 -11.99 -2.41
CA ILE A 129 8.94 -11.04 -1.42
C ILE A 129 8.92 -11.65 -0.03
N VAL A 130 8.34 -12.84 0.13
CA VAL A 130 8.22 -13.51 1.43
C VAL A 130 9.61 -13.85 1.99
N GLU A 131 10.52 -14.34 1.15
CA GLU A 131 11.89 -14.71 1.57
C GLU A 131 12.75 -13.49 1.92
N LYS A 132 12.70 -12.40 1.13
CA LYS A 132 13.57 -11.23 1.32
C LYS A 132 13.01 -10.17 2.24
N LEU A 133 11.69 -10.01 2.29
CA LEU A 133 11.04 -8.91 2.99
C LEU A 133 10.31 -9.35 4.25
N LYS A 134 9.99 -10.63 4.45
CA LYS A 134 9.29 -11.12 5.66
C LYS A 134 7.99 -10.35 5.99
N ILE A 135 7.37 -9.76 4.98
CA ILE A 135 6.10 -9.02 5.11
C ILE A 135 4.91 -9.98 4.96
N ASN A 136 3.76 -9.58 5.50
CA ASN A 136 2.52 -10.31 5.30
C ASN A 136 2.00 -10.01 3.88
N TRP A 137 2.17 -10.97 2.96
CA TRP A 137 1.77 -10.85 1.56
C TRP A 137 0.37 -11.41 1.33
N CYS A 138 -0.61 -10.52 1.11
CA CYS A 138 -2.02 -10.86 0.97
C CYS A 138 -2.42 -10.81 -0.51
N LYS A 139 -2.47 -11.96 -1.18
CA LYS A 139 -2.92 -12.03 -2.58
C LYS A 139 -4.43 -11.83 -2.70
N CYS A 140 -4.85 -11.05 -3.69
CA CYS A 140 -6.23 -10.72 -4.00
C CYS A 140 -6.52 -10.96 -5.49
N ASP A 141 -7.76 -11.31 -5.83
CA ASP A 141 -8.18 -11.48 -7.22
C ASP A 141 -8.18 -10.15 -8.00
N GLU A 142 -7.70 -10.18 -9.25
CA GLU A 142 -7.48 -8.99 -10.08
C GLU A 142 -8.79 -8.34 -10.52
N LEU A 143 -9.80 -9.14 -10.87
CA LEU A 143 -11.07 -8.61 -11.32
C LEU A 143 -11.89 -8.09 -10.13
N ASP A 144 -11.89 -8.81 -9.01
CA ASP A 144 -12.58 -8.38 -7.79
C ASP A 144 -12.00 -7.07 -7.25
N THR A 145 -10.68 -6.94 -7.20
CA THR A 145 -10.02 -5.71 -6.73
C THR A 145 -10.26 -4.54 -7.67
N LEU A 146 -10.29 -4.77 -8.99
CA LEU A 146 -10.65 -3.75 -9.97
C LEU A 146 -12.08 -3.23 -9.74
N ILE A 147 -13.05 -4.13 -9.60
CA ILE A 147 -14.46 -3.76 -9.37
C ILE A 147 -14.61 -3.00 -8.06
N GLN A 148 -13.98 -3.48 -6.98
CA GLN A 148 -14.03 -2.83 -5.67
C GLN A 148 -13.37 -1.45 -5.70
N GLY A 149 -12.21 -1.32 -6.33
CA GLY A 149 -11.50 -0.04 -6.48
C GLY A 149 -12.30 0.99 -7.28
N LEU A 150 -12.88 0.59 -8.42
CA LEU A 150 -13.75 1.47 -9.21
C LEU A 150 -15.00 1.88 -8.41
N SER A 151 -15.65 0.94 -7.72
CA SER A 151 -16.81 1.25 -6.88
C SER A 151 -16.47 2.23 -5.76
N TYR A 152 -15.31 2.06 -5.11
CA TYR A 152 -14.83 2.97 -4.08
C TYR A 152 -14.59 4.38 -4.64
N LEU A 153 -13.81 4.51 -5.72
CA LEU A 153 -13.50 5.80 -6.34
C LEU A 153 -14.75 6.53 -6.83
N SER A 154 -15.75 5.79 -7.35
CA SER A 154 -17.01 6.38 -7.79
C SER A 154 -17.83 7.05 -6.67
N LYS A 155 -17.62 6.63 -5.42
CA LYS A 155 -18.31 7.15 -4.24
C LYS A 155 -17.57 8.31 -3.57
N LEU A 156 -16.33 8.57 -3.97
CA LEU A 156 -15.54 9.71 -3.47
C LEU A 156 -15.85 11.02 -4.22
N ASN A 157 -16.53 10.92 -5.37
CA ASN A 157 -16.99 12.05 -6.17
C ASN A 157 -18.37 12.54 -5.74
#